data_AF-A0A084JL54-F1
#
_entry.id   AF-A0A084JL54-F1
#
_cell.length_a   1.000
_cell.length_b   1.000
_cell.length_c   1.000
_cell.angle_alpha   90.00
_cell.angle_beta   90.00
_cell.angle_gamma   90.00
#
_symmetry.space_group_name_H-M   'P 1'
#
loop_
_entity.id
_entity.type
_entity.pdbx_description
1 polymer ?
#
loop_
_entity_poly.entity_id
_entity_poly.type
_entity_poly.pdbx_seq_one_letter_code
_entity_poly.pdbx_strand_id
1 'polypeptide(L)'
;MKRKIYSRLPVQQRPVQSIVPVQGNPVFFTVRNILDLQVPEERFMKSEIADIDKKLRGLKKGYVTVMSGLRASGKSSVISEMVLDALETGNNAAVFSGELALKNFMRWMDL
;
A
#
# COMPACT_ATOMS: atom_id res chain seq x y z
N MET A 1 -19.61 37.86 39.27
CA MET A 1 -20.37 36.66 38.84
C MET A 1 -19.47 35.83 37.91
N LYS A 2 -18.75 34.81 38.41
CA LYS A 2 -17.82 33.99 37.60
C LYS A 2 -18.53 32.73 37.10
N ARG A 3 -18.76 32.60 35.79
CA ARG A 3 -19.30 31.38 35.16
C ARG A 3 -18.22 30.31 35.17
N LYS A 4 -18.45 29.19 35.87
CA LYS A 4 -17.65 27.96 35.73
C LYS A 4 -17.87 27.43 34.31
N ILE A 5 -16.90 27.66 33.44
CA ILE A 5 -16.68 26.88 32.21
C ILE A 5 -16.18 25.50 32.70
N TYR A 6 -16.50 24.41 32.00
CA TYR A 6 -16.20 23.01 32.36
C TYR A 6 -17.21 22.31 33.28
N SER A 7 -18.41 22.04 32.77
CA SER A 7 -19.09 20.80 33.11
C SER A 7 -18.41 19.67 32.32
N ARG A 8 -17.76 18.72 33.01
CA ARG A 8 -17.39 17.45 32.37
C ARG A 8 -18.71 16.75 32.06
N LEU A 9 -19.14 16.77 30.79
CA LEU A 9 -20.22 15.91 30.36
C LEU A 9 -19.82 14.47 30.72
N PRO A 10 -20.71 13.66 31.30
CA PRO A 10 -20.39 12.27 31.58
C PRO A 10 -19.97 11.62 30.27
N VAL A 11 -18.76 11.02 30.25
CA VAL A 11 -18.31 10.22 29.11
C VAL A 11 -19.31 9.08 29.01
N GLN A 12 -20.19 9.13 28.01
CA GLN A 12 -21.06 8.01 27.69
C GLN A 12 -20.13 6.84 27.36
N GLN A 13 -20.05 5.88 28.27
CA GLN A 13 -19.40 4.61 28.01
C GLN A 13 -20.22 3.92 26.93
N ARG A 14 -19.82 4.11 25.66
CA ARG A 14 -20.40 3.34 24.57
C ARG A 14 -20.11 1.88 24.88
N PRO A 15 -21.12 0.98 24.80
CA PRO A 15 -20.86 -0.43 25.00
C PRO A 15 -19.78 -0.88 24.00
N VAL A 16 -18.73 -1.52 24.51
CA VAL A 16 -17.69 -2.11 23.67
C VAL A 16 -18.38 -3.16 22.81
N GLN A 17 -18.42 -2.93 21.50
CA GLN A 17 -18.97 -3.90 20.56
C GLN A 17 -18.14 -5.18 20.64
N SER A 18 -18.79 -6.32 20.84
CA SER A 18 -18.10 -7.61 20.82
C SER A 18 -17.56 -7.86 19.42
N ILE A 19 -16.34 -8.40 19.36
CA ILE A 19 -15.70 -8.77 18.10
C ILE A 19 -16.44 -10.01 17.58
N VAL A 20 -17.22 -9.84 16.51
CA VAL A 20 -17.96 -10.94 15.86
C VAL A 20 -17.13 -11.47 14.68
N PRO A 21 -17.00 -12.81 14.51
CA PRO A 21 -16.36 -13.39 13.33
C PRO A 21 -16.95 -12.87 12.03
N VAL A 22 -16.09 -12.60 11.04
CA VAL A 22 -16.51 -12.18 9.70
C VAL A 22 -16.42 -13.39 8.78
N GLN A 23 -17.57 -13.82 8.23
CA GLN A 23 -17.64 -14.99 7.34
C GLN A 23 -17.03 -16.28 7.93
N GLY A 24 -17.18 -16.48 9.25
CA GLY A 24 -16.64 -17.65 9.95
C GLY A 24 -15.16 -17.56 10.31
N ASN A 25 -14.45 -16.53 9.85
CA ASN A 25 -13.06 -16.29 10.22
C ASN A 25 -12.97 -15.37 11.44
N PRO A 26 -11.99 -15.60 12.34
CA PRO A 26 -11.74 -14.67 13.43
C PRO A 26 -11.29 -13.32 12.86
N VAL A 27 -11.76 -12.23 13.47
CA VAL A 27 -11.32 -10.87 13.09
C VAL A 27 -9.83 -10.67 13.38
N PHE A 28 -9.32 -11.31 14.43
CA PHE A 28 -7.92 -11.31 14.80
C PHE A 28 -7.42 -12.75 14.93
N PHE A 29 -6.32 -13.07 14.25
CA PHE A 29 -5.66 -14.34 14.42
C PHE A 29 -4.86 -14.36 15.73
N THR A 30 -4.95 -15.47 16.47
CA THR A 30 -4.01 -15.74 17.56
C THR A 30 -2.66 -16.15 16.99
N VAL A 31 -1.59 -16.10 17.80
CA VAL A 31 -0.25 -16.57 17.38
C VAL A 31 -0.30 -17.99 16.81
N ARG A 32 -1.07 -18.89 17.45
CA ARG A 32 -1.23 -20.28 16.97
C ARG A 32 -1.87 -20.29 15.58
N ASN A 33 -2.96 -19.55 15.40
CA ASN A 33 -3.61 -19.49 14.09
C ASN A 33 -2.68 -18.95 13.01
N ILE A 34 -1.83 -17.96 13.32
CA ILE A 34 -0.86 -17.40 12.36
C ILE A 34 0.17 -18.46 11.94
N LEU A 35 0.67 -19.27 12.89
CA LEU A 35 1.64 -20.33 12.59
C LEU A 35 1.02 -21.45 11.73
N ASP A 36 -0.29 -21.66 11.85
CA ASP A 36 -1.04 -22.64 11.06
C ASP A 36 -1.52 -22.09 9.70
N LEU A 37 -1.31 -20.79 9.41
CA LEU A 37 -1.71 -20.21 8.13
C LEU A 37 -0.90 -20.85 6.99
N GLN A 38 -1.59 -21.24 5.93
CA GLN A 38 -0.94 -21.62 4.69
C GLN A 38 -0.22 -20.41 4.10
N VAL A 39 1.11 -20.53 3.95
CA VAL A 39 1.92 -19.50 3.31
C VAL A 39 1.75 -19.66 1.80
N PRO A 40 1.19 -18.65 1.10
CA PRO A 40 1.07 -18.72 -0.35
C PRO A 40 2.46 -18.69 -1.00
N GLU A 41 2.55 -19.26 -2.20
CA GLU A 41 3.78 -19.20 -2.99
C GLU A 41 4.22 -17.75 -3.23
N GLU A 42 5.50 -17.48 -2.99
CA GLU A 42 6.03 -16.14 -3.22
C GLU A 42 6.25 -15.87 -4.71
N ARG A 43 5.60 -14.84 -5.23
CA ARG A 43 5.84 -14.33 -6.58
C ARG A 43 6.47 -12.95 -6.53
N PHE A 44 7.52 -12.75 -7.33
CA PHE A 44 8.23 -11.48 -7.46
C PHE A 44 8.17 -11.02 -8.91
N MET A 45 7.87 -9.75 -9.13
CA MET A 45 8.03 -9.07 -10.41
C MET A 45 9.38 -8.35 -10.40
N LYS A 46 10.17 -8.46 -11.46
CA LYS A 46 11.42 -7.70 -11.57
C LYS A 46 11.10 -6.23 -11.83
N SER A 47 11.87 -5.37 -11.20
CA SER A 47 11.78 -3.92 -11.43
C SER A 47 12.69 -3.47 -12.57
N GLU A 48 13.51 -4.38 -13.11
CA GLU A 48 14.57 -4.19 -14.11
C GLU A 48 15.66 -3.16 -13.72
N ILE A 49 15.55 -2.59 -12.51
CA ILE A 49 16.59 -1.81 -11.88
C ILE A 49 17.45 -2.75 -11.04
N ALA A 50 18.62 -3.11 -11.57
CA ALA A 50 19.52 -4.12 -11.00
C ALA A 50 19.79 -3.95 -9.49
N ASP A 51 20.02 -2.72 -9.03
CA ASP A 51 20.28 -2.44 -7.62
C ASP A 51 19.07 -2.65 -6.71
N ILE A 52 17.86 -2.42 -7.22
CA ILE A 52 16.60 -2.66 -6.50
C ILE A 52 16.36 -4.17 -6.45
N ASP A 53 16.47 -4.86 -7.57
CA ASP A 53 16.21 -6.30 -7.66
C ASP A 53 17.23 -7.12 -6.87
N LYS A 54 18.49 -6.67 -6.81
CA LYS A 54 19.52 -7.29 -5.97
C LYS A 54 19.20 -7.17 -4.48
N LYS A 55 18.61 -6.05 -4.05
CA LYS A 55 18.29 -5.79 -2.64
C LYS A 55 16.95 -6.40 -2.21
N LEU A 56 15.96 -6.43 -3.09
CA LEU A 56 14.58 -6.83 -2.76
C LEU A 56 14.14 -8.16 -3.39
N ARG A 57 14.95 -8.76 -4.28
CA ARG A 57 14.59 -9.91 -5.14
C ARG A 57 13.56 -9.56 -6.23
N GLY A 58 13.02 -8.36 -6.21
CA GLY A 58 11.93 -7.83 -7.05
C GLY A 58 10.79 -7.28 -6.19
N LEU A 59 9.74 -6.78 -6.84
CA LEU A 59 8.49 -6.36 -6.21
C LEU A 59 7.65 -7.60 -5.85
N LYS A 60 7.46 -7.85 -4.55
CA LYS A 60 6.72 -9.02 -4.04
C LYS A 60 5.20 -8.85 -4.20
N LYS A 61 4.53 -9.85 -4.75
CA LYS A 61 3.06 -9.87 -4.86
C LYS A 61 2.41 -9.91 -3.47
N GLY A 62 1.35 -9.12 -3.28
CA GLY A 62 0.63 -9.00 -2.00
C GLY A 62 1.24 -7.99 -1.01
N TYR A 63 2.33 -7.32 -1.40
CA TYR A 63 3.01 -6.32 -0.59
C TYR A 63 2.86 -4.93 -1.20
N VAL A 64 2.95 -3.91 -0.36
CA VAL A 64 2.98 -2.50 -0.77
C VAL A 64 4.42 -2.01 -0.66
N THR A 65 4.98 -1.57 -1.78
CA THR A 65 6.28 -0.89 -1.81
C THR A 65 6.05 0.61 -1.84
N VAL A 66 6.79 1.35 -1.01
CA VAL A 66 6.66 2.80 -0.89
C VAL A 66 7.97 3.46 -1.29
N MET A 67 7.93 4.34 -2.29
CA MET A 67 9.05 5.19 -2.69
C MET A 67 8.79 6.63 -2.26
N SER A 68 9.66 7.18 -1.43
CA SER A 68 9.54 8.55 -0.91
C SER A 68 10.84 9.34 -1.11
N GLY A 69 10.74 10.67 -1.06
CA GLY A 69 11.85 11.57 -1.36
C GLY A 69 11.39 12.97 -1.76
N LEU A 70 12.31 13.93 -1.75
CA LEU A 70 12.05 15.35 -2.05
C LEU A 70 11.48 15.56 -3.46
N ARG A 71 10.90 16.74 -3.71
CA ARG A 71 10.52 17.14 -5.09
C ARG A 71 11.75 17.08 -6.00
N ALA A 72 11.53 16.70 -7.26
CA ALA A 72 12.59 16.48 -8.26
C ALA A 72 13.60 15.35 -7.94
N SER A 73 13.37 14.50 -6.95
CA SER A 73 14.25 13.35 -6.65
C SER A 73 14.09 12.14 -7.60
N GLY A 74 13.39 12.29 -8.72
CA GLY A 74 13.23 11.23 -9.74
C GLY A 74 12.22 10.12 -9.44
N LYS A 75 11.43 10.19 -8.34
CA LYS A 75 10.48 9.11 -7.95
C LYS A 75 9.53 8.71 -9.08
N SER A 76 8.86 9.69 -9.70
CA SER A 76 7.88 9.43 -10.76
C SER A 76 8.55 8.85 -12.00
N SER A 77 9.78 9.27 -12.33
CA SER A 77 10.56 8.69 -13.42
C SER A 77 10.89 7.22 -13.16
N VAL A 78 11.33 6.89 -11.94
CA VAL A 78 11.62 5.50 -11.56
C VAL A 78 10.37 4.62 -11.59
N ILE A 79 9.23 5.15 -11.11
CA ILE A 79 7.96 4.42 -11.17
C ILE A 79 7.49 4.24 -12.62
N SER A 80 7.67 5.25 -13.48
CA SER A 80 7.35 5.14 -14.92
C SER A 80 8.16 4.04 -15.58
N GLU A 81 9.46 3.95 -15.33
CA GLU A 81 10.33 2.89 -15.86
C GLU A 81 9.81 1.51 -15.44
N MET A 82 9.61 1.31 -14.13
CA MET A 82 9.07 0.05 -13.59
C MET A 82 7.73 -0.35 -14.20
N VAL A 83 6.88 0.62 -14.56
CA VAL A 83 5.60 0.36 -15.23
C VAL A 83 5.81 -0.10 -16.67
N LEU A 84 6.71 0.54 -17.42
CA LEU A 84 7.05 0.15 -18.78
C LEU A 84 7.67 -1.25 -18.81
N ASP A 85 8.60 -1.54 -17.90
CA ASP A 85 9.23 -2.86 -17.78
C ASP A 85 8.22 -3.96 -17.40
N ALA A 86 7.29 -3.64 -16.51
CA ALA A 86 6.20 -4.56 -16.16
C ALA A 86 5.36 -4.91 -17.40
N LEU A 87 5.06 -3.93 -18.25
CA LEU A 87 4.32 -4.14 -19.51
C LEU A 87 5.14 -4.98 -20.51
N GLU A 88 6.42 -4.67 -20.69
CA GLU A 88 7.31 -5.40 -21.62
C GLU A 88 7.49 -6.87 -21.23
N THR A 89 7.52 -7.16 -19.93
CA THR A 89 7.57 -8.53 -19.38
C THR A 89 6.21 -9.24 -19.34
N GLY A 90 5.17 -8.67 -19.96
CA GLY A 90 3.86 -9.30 -20.11
C GLY A 90 2.93 -9.19 -18.90
N ASN A 91 3.19 -8.25 -17.98
CA ASN A 91 2.30 -7.95 -16.86
C ASN A 91 1.39 -6.77 -17.20
N ASN A 92 0.20 -6.73 -16.59
CA ASN A 92 -0.67 -5.57 -16.68
C ASN A 92 -0.35 -4.57 -15.56
N ALA A 93 -0.31 -3.28 -15.91
CA ALA A 93 -0.12 -2.20 -14.96
C ALA A 93 -1.35 -1.27 -14.91
N ALA A 94 -1.67 -0.79 -13.72
CA ALA A 94 -2.65 0.28 -13.51
C ALA A 94 -1.95 1.42 -12.76
N VAL A 95 -2.04 2.64 -13.29
CA VAL A 95 -1.40 3.82 -12.69
C VAL A 95 -2.44 4.83 -12.24
N PHE A 96 -2.28 5.30 -11.01
CA PHE A 96 -3.09 6.36 -10.42
C PHE A 96 -2.20 7.59 -10.22
N SER A 97 -2.45 8.66 -10.98
CA SER A 97 -1.72 9.91 -10.86
C SER A 97 -2.56 10.96 -10.15
N GLY A 98 -2.02 11.50 -9.05
CA GLY A 98 -2.59 12.65 -8.34
C GLY A 98 -2.00 14.00 -8.78
N GLU A 99 -0.91 13.99 -9.56
CA GLU A 99 -0.19 15.22 -9.96
C GLU A 99 -0.44 15.61 -11.42
N LEU A 100 -0.57 14.64 -12.32
CA LEU A 100 -0.76 14.86 -13.75
C LEU A 100 -2.14 14.41 -14.21
N ALA A 101 -2.79 15.24 -15.03
CA ALA A 101 -3.99 14.83 -15.76
C ALA A 101 -3.67 13.74 -16.81
N LEU A 102 -4.68 12.93 -17.15
CA LEU A 102 -4.52 11.72 -17.98
C LEU A 102 -3.71 11.94 -19.27
N LYS A 103 -4.03 12.98 -20.06
CA LYS A 103 -3.32 13.27 -21.32
C LYS A 103 -1.84 13.62 -21.10
N ASN A 104 -1.54 14.39 -20.05
CA ASN A 104 -0.16 14.78 -19.72
C ASN A 104 0.63 13.59 -19.19
N PHE A 105 -0.02 12.72 -18.41
CA PHE A 105 0.59 11.48 -17.95
C PHE A 105 0.90 10.54 -19.12
N MET A 106 -0.02 10.34 -20.06
CA MET A 106 0.27 9.52 -21.24
C MET A 106 1.41 10.09 -22.07
N ARG A 107 1.44 11.41 -22.30
CA ARG A 107 2.57 12.07 -22.98
C ARG A 107 3.91 11.87 -22.25
N TRP A 108 3.89 11.81 -20.92
CA TRP A 108 5.08 11.52 -20.13
C TRP A 108 5.57 10.07 -20.31
N MET A 109 4.65 9.12 -20.49
CA MET A 109 4.96 7.70 -20.69
C MET A 109 5.37 7.34 -22.13
N ASP A 110 4.99 8.17 -23.12
CA ASP A 110 5.14 7.90 -24.55
C ASP A 110 6.47 8.40 -25.16
N LEU A 111 7.34 9.02 -24.35
CA LEU A 111 8.62 9.66 -24.71
C LEU A 111 8.72 10.23 -26.15
#